data_AF-A0A1G7XB74-F1
#
_entry.id   AF-A0A1G7XB74-F1
#
_cell.length_a   1.000
_cell.length_b   1.000
_cell.length_c   1.000
_cell.angle_alpha   90.00
_cell.angle_beta   90.00
_cell.angle_gamma   90.00
#
_symmetry.space_group_name_H-M   'P 1'
#
loop_
_entity.id
_entity.type
_entity.pdbx_description
1 polymer ?
#
loop_
_entity_poly.entity_id
_entity_poly.type
_entity_poly.pdbx_seq_one_letter_code
_entity_poly.pdbx_strand_id
1 'polypeptide(L)' 'MTADPSPHSSDHSSRGRLERALASLRGLAVGDALGSQFFVPGTLPLLRRRALPEGPWQWTDDTEMACSVVAVLAAHR' A
#
# COMPACT_ATOMS: atom_id res chain seq x y z
N MET A 1 -33.40 20.13 -23.50
CA MET A 1 -31.94 19.90 -23.66
C MET A 1 -31.30 20.04 -22.28
N THR A 2 -31.50 19.03 -21.44
CA THR A 2 -30.95 18.95 -20.08
C THR A 2 -29.56 18.36 -20.19
N ALA A 3 -28.54 19.09 -19.75
CA ALA A 3 -27.15 18.64 -19.79
C ALA A 3 -26.98 17.36 -18.94
N ASP A 4 -26.32 16.38 -19.54
CA ASP A 4 -25.89 15.11 -18.95
C ASP A 4 -24.79 15.39 -17.89
N PRO A 5 -24.85 14.85 -16.66
CA PRO A 5 -23.77 15.04 -15.70
C PRO A 5 -22.54 14.25 -16.16
N SER A 6 -21.48 14.98 -16.53
CA SER A 6 -20.21 14.38 -16.96
C SER A 6 -19.71 13.34 -15.94
N PRO A 7 -19.40 12.10 -16.38
CA PRO A 7 -18.81 11.12 -15.49
C PRO A 7 -17.35 11.53 -15.21
N HIS A 8 -16.92 11.31 -13.96
CA HIS A 8 -15.56 11.53 -13.46
C HIS A 8 -15.25 12.95 -12.96
N SER A 9 -16.04 13.46 -12.01
CA SER A 9 -15.46 14.30 -10.96
C SER A 9 -14.50 13.43 -10.15
N SER A 10 -13.20 13.62 -10.34
CA SER A 10 -12.20 13.04 -9.45
C SER A 10 -12.47 13.56 -8.04
N ASP A 11 -12.96 12.69 -7.14
CA ASP A 11 -13.25 13.09 -5.76
C ASP A 11 -11.94 13.50 -5.07
N HIS A 12 -11.74 14.81 -5.04
CA HIS A 12 -10.64 15.49 -4.38
C HIS A 12 -10.99 15.83 -2.93
N SER A 13 -12.11 15.35 -2.39
CA SER A 13 -12.43 15.52 -0.98
C SER A 13 -11.29 15.00 -0.11
N SER A 14 -11.03 15.67 1.02
CA SER A 14 -9.98 15.23 1.94
C SER A 14 -10.23 13.80 2.45
N ARG A 15 -11.50 13.37 2.51
CA ARG A 15 -11.89 11.98 2.80
C ARG A 15 -11.49 11.02 1.69
N GLY A 16 -11.82 11.31 0.44
CA GLY A 16 -11.44 10.48 -0.70
C GLY A 16 -9.92 10.37 -0.85
N ARG A 17 -9.15 11.44 -0.54
CA ARG A 17 -7.68 11.37 -0.48
C ARG A 17 -7.18 10.45 0.62
N LEU A 18 -7.76 10.52 1.83
CA LEU A 18 -7.38 9.65 2.96
C LEU A 18 -7.72 8.18 2.68
N GLU A 19 -8.88 7.90 2.10
CA GLU A 19 -9.28 6.53 1.74
C GLU A 19 -8.31 5.91 0.73
N ARG A 20 -7.88 6.67 -0.29
CA ARG A 20 -6.84 6.24 -1.22
C ARG A 20 -5.49 6.02 -0.53
N ALA A 21 -5.07 6.92 0.36
CA ALA A 21 -3.81 6.77 1.10
C ALA A 21 -3.81 5.49 1.96
N LEU A 22 -4.91 5.20 2.66
CA LEU A 22 -5.06 3.97 3.44
C LEU A 22 -5.09 2.71 2.56
N ALA A 23 -5.70 2.77 1.38
CA ALA A 23 -5.67 1.66 0.42
C ALA A 23 -4.24 1.39 -0.07
N SER A 24 -3.50 2.44 -0.44
CA SER A 24 -2.09 2.34 -0.82
C SER A 24 -1.21 1.81 0.31
N LEU A 25 -1.41 2.27 1.55
CA LEU A 25 -0.65 1.81 2.73
C LEU A 25 -0.82 0.31 2.98
N ARG A 26 -2.04 -0.24 2.81
CA ARG A 26 -2.27 -1.69 2.91
C ARG A 26 -1.50 -2.46 1.83
N GLY A 27 -1.49 -1.94 0.61
CA GLY A 27 -0.70 -2.53 -0.48
C GLY A 27 0.80 -2.50 -0.21
N LEU A 28 1.30 -1.38 0.31
CA LEU A 28 2.69 -1.23 0.72
C LEU A 28 3.05 -2.23 1.82
N ALA A 29 2.24 -2.35 2.87
CA ALA A 29 2.50 -3.27 3.99
C ALA A 29 2.63 -4.73 3.54
N VAL A 30 1.75 -5.17 2.63
CA VAL A 30 1.84 -6.53 2.05
C VAL A 30 3.08 -6.68 1.15
N GLY A 31 3.36 -5.68 0.33
CA GLY A 31 4.51 -5.69 -0.58
C GLY A 31 5.84 -5.69 0.15
N ASP A 32 5.97 -4.88 1.19
CA ASP A 32 7.12 -4.83 2.11
C ASP A 32 7.29 -6.17 2.84
N ALA A 33 6.24 -6.67 3.50
CA ALA A 33 6.32 -7.93 4.23
C ALA A 33 6.71 -9.12 3.35
N LEU A 34 6.14 -9.24 2.14
CA LEU A 34 6.51 -10.30 1.19
C LEU A 34 7.88 -10.05 0.56
N GLY A 35 8.16 -8.81 0.15
CA GLY A 35 9.39 -8.43 -0.54
C GLY A 35 10.62 -8.64 0.33
N SER A 36 10.53 -8.30 1.62
CA SER A 36 11.60 -8.46 2.61
C SER A 36 12.08 -9.92 2.74
N GLN A 37 11.19 -10.90 2.51
CA GLN A 37 11.54 -12.32 2.54
C GLN A 37 12.53 -12.71 1.45
N PHE A 38 12.73 -11.92 0.40
CA PHE A 38 13.65 -12.23 -0.71
C PHE A 38 15.01 -11.53 -0.59
N PHE A 39 15.25 -10.79 0.50
CA PHE A 39 16.56 -10.23 0.85
C PHE A 39 17.37 -11.15 1.77
N VAL A 40 16.78 -12.23 2.29
CA VAL A 40 17.51 -13.24 3.07
C VAL A 40 18.10 -14.34 2.17
N PRO A 41 19.28 -14.88 2.49
CA PRO A 41 19.83 -16.02 1.75
C PRO A 41 18.89 -17.23 1.77
N GLY A 42 18.74 -17.91 0.64
CA GLY A 42 17.97 -19.17 0.54
C GLY A 42 16.55 -19.04 -0.01
N THR A 43 15.98 -17.83 -0.09
CA THR A 43 14.61 -17.63 -0.61
C THR A 43 14.54 -17.29 -2.10
N LEU A 44 15.65 -16.88 -2.73
CA LEU A 44 15.71 -16.61 -4.17
C LEU A 44 15.19 -17.78 -5.05
N PRO A 45 15.46 -19.06 -4.75
CA PRO A 45 14.87 -20.17 -5.48
C PRO A 45 13.33 -20.23 -5.41
N LEU A 46 12.71 -19.77 -4.30
CA LEU A 46 11.25 -19.69 -4.16
C LEU A 46 10.68 -18.67 -5.14
N LEU A 47 11.33 -17.50 -5.26
CA LEU A 47 10.94 -16.45 -6.20
C LEU A 47 10.94 -16.95 -7.65
N ARG A 48 12.02 -17.64 -8.06
CA ARG A 48 12.17 -18.19 -9.42
C ARG A 48 11.08 -19.20 -9.79
N ARG A 49 10.60 -19.99 -8.82
CA ARG A 49 9.51 -20.95 -9.02
C ARG A 49 8.13 -20.40 -8.69
N ARG A 50 8.01 -19.09 -8.41
CA ARG A 50 6.76 -18.42 -8.00
C ARG A 50 6.11 -19.07 -6.77
N ALA A 51 6.93 -19.59 -5.86
CA ALA A 51 6.47 -20.12 -4.58
C ALA A 51 6.62 -19.07 -3.48
N LEU A 52 5.75 -19.16 -2.48
CA LEU A 52 5.76 -18.28 -1.33
C LEU A 52 6.68 -18.81 -0.23
N PRO A 53 7.42 -17.94 0.48
CA PRO A 53 8.08 -18.29 1.73
C PRO A 53 7.04 -18.60 2.82
N GLU A 54 7.42 -19.40 3.81
CA GLU A 54 6.53 -19.71 4.94
C GLU A 54 6.18 -18.43 5.70
N GLY A 55 4.91 -18.31 6.09
CA GLY A 55 4.42 -17.18 6.90
C GLY A 55 4.52 -17.46 8.41
N PRO A 56 4.25 -16.45 9.25
CA PRO A 56 3.80 -15.10 8.89
C PRO A 56 4.96 -14.19 8.44
N TRP A 57 4.68 -13.27 7.52
CA TRP A 57 5.66 -12.27 7.08
C TRP A 57 5.50 -10.98 7.88
N GLN A 58 6.58 -10.51 8.47
CA GLN A 58 6.63 -9.22 9.15
C GLN A 58 6.96 -8.13 8.14
N TRP A 59 6.30 -6.98 8.26
CA TRP A 59 6.68 -5.75 7.58
C TRP A 59 7.93 -5.14 8.23
N THR A 60 8.59 -4.23 7.53
CA THR A 60 9.85 -3.58 7.93
C THR A 60 9.63 -2.11 8.30
N ASP A 61 10.71 -1.39 8.57
CA ASP A 61 10.67 0.04 8.83
C ASP A 61 10.05 0.85 7.68
N ASP A 62 10.06 0.36 6.44
CA ASP A 62 9.38 1.01 5.30
C ASP A 62 7.88 1.23 5.58
N THR A 63 7.19 0.22 6.12
CA THR A 63 5.77 0.35 6.47
C THR A 63 5.55 1.25 7.69
N GLU A 64 6.44 1.22 8.69
CA GLU A 64 6.37 2.14 9.85
C GLU A 64 6.50 3.60 9.39
N MET A 65 7.50 3.87 8.55
CA MET A 65 7.77 5.19 8.01
C MET A 65 6.60 5.68 7.16
N ALA A 66 5.99 4.81 6.34
CA ALA A 66 4.80 5.17 5.58
C ALA A 66 3.58 5.45 6.48
N CYS A 67 3.38 4.69 7.56
CA CYS A 67 2.36 4.98 8.56
C CYS A 67 2.52 6.40 9.14
N SER A 68 3.76 6.81 9.43
CA SER A 68 4.03 8.16 9.95
C SER A 68 3.60 9.27 8.98
N VAL A 69 3.85 9.10 7.68
CA VAL A 69 3.44 10.06 6.63
C VAL A 69 1.92 10.13 6.54
N VAL A 70 1.24 8.97 6.50
CA VAL A 70 -0.23 8.93 6.43
C VAL A 70 -0.85 9.56 7.67
N ALA A 71 -0.27 9.37 8.86
CA ALA A 71 -0.74 10.00 10.09
C ALA A 71 -0.66 11.54 10.02
N VAL A 72 0.46 12.10 9.54
CA VAL A 72 0.61 13.55 9.35
C VAL A 72 -0.41 14.10 8.36
N LEU A 73 -0.59 13.42 7.22
CA LEU A 73 -1.57 13.82 6.20
C LEU A 73 -3.01 13.75 6.73
N ALA A 74 -3.34 12.75 7.56
CA ALA A 74 -4.66 12.63 8.18
C ALA A 74 -4.93 13.73 9.22
N ALA A 75 -3.88 14.30 9.83
CA ALA A 75 -4.00 15.40 10.77
C ALA A 75 -4.14 16.79 10.09
N HIS A 76 -3.65 16.97 8.85
CA HIS A 76 -3.57 18.28 8.16
C HIS A 76 -4.41 18.33 6.86
N ARG A 77 -5.72 18.10 7.00
CA ARG A 77 -6.64 17.82 5.88
C ARG A 77 -7.11 19.02 5.08
#